data_AF-S4P5I9-F1
#
_entry.id   AF-S4P5I9-F1
#
_cell.length_a   1.000
_cell.length_b   1.000
_cell.length_c   1.000
_cell.angle_alpha   90.00
_cell.angle_beta   90.00
_cell.angle_gamma   90.00
#
_symmetry.space_group_name_H-M   'P 1'
#
loop_
_entity.id
_entity.type
_entity.pdbx_description
1 polymer ?
#
loop_
_entity_poly.entity_id
_entity_poly.type
_entity_poly.pdbx_seq_one_letter_code
_entity_poly.pdbx_strand_id
1 'polypeptide(L)'
;MIFNVVWKMFKPLIREKLKTRIFFHGSKMSSLHKHIQPTHLPSDYGGELDAIDYSAADWYPVINDVLPHIQNWNSYGFVKKT
;
A
#
# COMPACT_ATOMS: atom_id res chain seq x y z
N MET A 1 1.30 -20.00 -5.41
CA MET A 1 2.27 -20.31 -6.49
C MET A 1 2.61 -19.08 -7.33
N ILE A 2 1.61 -18.35 -7.85
CA ILE A 2 1.82 -17.14 -8.68
C ILE A 2 2.62 -16.05 -7.96
N PHE A 3 2.28 -15.74 -6.70
CA PHE A 3 2.97 -14.71 -5.91
C PHE A 3 4.50 -14.92 -5.85
N ASN A 4 4.97 -16.15 -5.60
CA ASN A 4 6.39 -16.44 -5.46
C ASN A 4 7.17 -16.23 -6.76
N VAL A 5 6.54 -16.48 -7.91
CA VAL A 5 7.16 -16.24 -9.23
C VAL A 5 7.32 -14.74 -9.44
N VAL A 6 6.24 -13.98 -9.22
CA VAL A 6 6.24 -12.52 -9.34
C VAL A 6 7.27 -11.89 -8.39
N TRP A 7 7.30 -12.32 -7.12
CA TRP A 7 8.26 -11.82 -6.14
C TRP A 7 9.71 -12.06 -6.56
N LYS A 8 10.03 -13.25 -7.11
CA LYS A 8 11.39 -13.54 -7.60
C LYS A 8 11.82 -12.63 -8.75
N MET A 9 10.90 -12.23 -9.62
CA MET A 9 11.18 -11.28 -10.70
C MET A 9 11.45 -9.86 -10.18
N PHE A 10 10.69 -9.40 -9.18
CA PHE A 10 10.85 -8.05 -8.62
C PHE A 10 11.98 -7.92 -7.58
N LYS A 11 12.28 -8.97 -6.81
CA LYS A 11 13.31 -8.98 -5.76
C LYS A 11 14.67 -8.38 -6.18
N PRO A 12 15.24 -8.62 -7.39
CA PRO A 12 16.51 -8.00 -7.79
C PRO A 12 16.44 -6.48 -7.97
N LEU A 13 15.25 -5.91 -8.20
CA LEU A 13 15.05 -4.46 -8.37
C LEU A 13 14.94 -3.71 -7.02
N ILE A 14 14.74 -4.45 -5.93
CA ILE A 14 14.52 -3.90 -4.60
C ILE A 14 15.87 -3.72 -3.91
N ARG A 15 16.13 -2.53 -3.37
CA ARG A 15 17.34 -2.24 -2.57
C ARG A 15 17.29 -2.95 -1.21
N GLU A 16 18.45 -3.28 -0.64
CA GLU A 16 18.55 -3.97 0.66
C GLU A 16 17.73 -3.30 1.78
N LYS A 17 17.76 -1.96 1.86
CA LYS A 17 16.97 -1.20 2.84
C LYS A 17 15.46 -1.45 2.75
N LEU A 18 14.93 -1.68 1.55
CA LEU A 18 13.52 -1.99 1.35
C LEU A 18 13.24 -3.47 1.61
N LYS A 19 14.17 -4.38 1.27
CA LYS A 19 14.03 -5.81 1.57
C LYS A 19 13.83 -6.06 3.07
N THR A 20 14.47 -5.29 3.94
CA THR A 20 14.30 -5.41 5.41
C THR A 20 12.98 -4.83 5.95
N ARG A 21 12.20 -4.13 5.11
CA ARG A 21 10.93 -3.48 5.48
C ARG A 21 9.69 -4.16 4.91
N ILE A 22 9.88 -5.19 4.08
CA ILE A 22 8.79 -5.96 3.48
C ILE A 22 8.60 -7.23 4.30
N PHE A 23 7.41 -7.37 4.90
CA PHE A 23 7.06 -8.51 5.74
C PHE A 23 5.97 -9.35 5.05
N PHE A 24 6.13 -10.67 5.05
CA PHE A 24 5.15 -11.61 4.50
C PHE A 24 4.51 -12.41 5.63
N HIS A 25 3.23 -12.15 5.91
CA HIS A 25 2.51 -12.79 7.02
C HIS A 25 1.72 -14.05 6.60
N GLY A 26 1.45 -14.22 5.29
CA GLY A 26 0.65 -15.32 4.78
C GLY A 26 -0.73 -15.37 5.45
N SER A 27 -1.19 -16.57 5.81
CA SER A 27 -2.46 -16.75 6.52
C SER A 27 -2.37 -16.51 8.04
N LYS A 28 -1.18 -16.20 8.58
CA LYS A 28 -0.96 -16.06 10.03
C LYS A 28 -1.07 -14.61 10.47
N MET A 29 -2.29 -14.18 10.82
CA MET A 29 -2.55 -12.77 11.14
C MET A 29 -1.95 -12.30 12.46
N SER A 30 -1.71 -13.21 13.41
CA SER A 30 -0.91 -12.91 14.61
C SER A 30 0.52 -12.45 14.30
N SER A 31 1.06 -12.74 13.11
CA SER A 31 2.33 -12.17 12.69
C SER A 31 2.21 -10.70 12.27
N LEU A 32 1.08 -10.29 11.68
CA LEU A 32 0.81 -8.89 11.35
C LEU A 32 0.63 -8.08 12.64
N HIS A 33 -0.07 -8.64 13.63
CA HIS A 33 -0.34 -7.96 14.91
C HIS A 33 0.89 -7.63 15.74
N LYS A 34 2.05 -8.23 15.43
CA LYS A 34 3.35 -7.84 15.99
C LYS A 34 3.85 -6.49 15.47
N HIS A 35 3.34 -6.03 14.34
CA HIS A 35 3.74 -4.78 13.69
C HIS A 35 2.68 -3.68 13.82
N ILE A 36 1.39 -4.05 13.88
CA ILE A 36 0.26 -3.11 14.00
C ILE A 36 -0.71 -3.67 15.03
N GLN A 37 -1.12 -2.87 16.02
CA GLN A 37 -2.06 -3.33 17.04
C GLN A 37 -3.46 -3.59 16.44
N PRO A 38 -4.20 -4.62 16.91
CA PRO A 38 -5.56 -4.92 16.44
C PRO A 38 -6.54 -3.74 16.50
N THR A 39 -6.38 -2.86 17.49
CA THR A 39 -7.13 -1.60 17.67
C THR A 39 -7.09 -0.66 16.46
N HIS A 40 -6.12 -0.81 15.56
CA HIS A 40 -5.93 0.04 14.38
C HIS A 40 -6.25 -0.68 13.07
N LEU A 41 -6.82 -1.87 13.13
CA LEU A 41 -7.10 -2.71 11.97
C LEU A 41 -8.59 -3.04 11.87
N PRO A 42 -9.13 -3.20 10.65
CA PRO A 42 -10.48 -3.72 10.44
C PRO A 42 -10.55 -5.21 10.83
N SER A 43 -11.77 -5.67 11.12
CA SER A 43 -12.04 -7.06 11.49
C SER A 43 -11.59 -8.08 10.45
N ASP A 44 -11.54 -7.72 9.16
CA ASP A 44 -11.04 -8.57 8.06
C ASP A 44 -9.57 -9.01 8.24
N TYR A 45 -8.80 -8.21 8.99
CA TYR A 45 -7.41 -8.50 9.36
C TYR A 45 -7.28 -8.91 10.83
N GLY A 46 -8.38 -9.36 11.45
CA GLY A 46 -8.44 -9.73 12.86
C GLY A 46 -8.24 -8.55 13.81
N GLY A 47 -8.64 -7.35 13.38
CA GLY A 47 -8.63 -6.14 14.20
C GLY A 47 -9.96 -5.87 14.92
N GLU A 48 -10.04 -4.70 15.54
CA GLU A 48 -11.19 -4.26 16.36
C GLU A 48 -12.05 -3.19 15.68
N LEU A 49 -11.59 -2.62 14.56
CA LEU A 49 -12.39 -1.69 13.76
C LEU A 49 -13.40 -2.44 12.90
N ASP A 50 -14.41 -1.72 12.43
CA ASP A 50 -15.43 -2.26 11.54
C ASP A 50 -14.81 -2.90 10.29
N ALA A 51 -15.54 -3.86 9.73
CA ALA A 51 -15.15 -4.54 8.50
C ALA A 51 -15.03 -3.55 7.35
N ILE A 52 -14.17 -3.86 6.39
CA ILE A 52 -14.02 -3.07 5.17
C ILE A 52 -15.35 -3.12 4.39
N ASP A 53 -16.00 -1.96 4.27
CA ASP A 53 -17.27 -1.78 3.58
C ASP A 53 -17.16 -0.85 2.35
N TYR A 54 -15.94 -0.44 2.01
CA TYR A 54 -15.65 0.46 0.90
C TYR A 54 -14.94 -0.25 -0.27
N SER A 55 -15.07 0.34 -1.45
CA SER A 55 -14.52 -0.13 -2.70
C SER A 55 -13.68 0.94 -3.40
N ALA A 56 -13.09 0.60 -4.54
CA ALA A 56 -12.39 1.58 -5.37
C ALA A 56 -13.30 2.73 -5.83
N ALA A 57 -14.61 2.51 -5.95
CA ALA A 57 -15.56 3.56 -6.32
C ALA A 57 -15.67 4.63 -5.22
N ASP A 58 -15.60 4.23 -3.95
CA ASP A 58 -15.68 5.13 -2.80
C ASP A 58 -14.38 5.96 -2.63
N TRP A 59 -13.24 5.39 -3.02
CA TRP A 59 -11.95 6.09 -3.00
C TRP A 59 -11.75 7.05 -4.18
N TYR A 60 -12.43 6.81 -5.31
CA TYR A 60 -12.20 7.57 -6.54
C TYR A 60 -12.46 9.09 -6.39
N PRO A 61 -13.56 9.55 -5.75
CA PRO A 61 -13.78 10.98 -5.51
C PRO A 61 -12.63 11.63 -4.73
N VAL A 62 -12.12 10.96 -3.69
CA VAL A 62 -10.99 11.48 -2.88
C VAL A 62 -9.73 11.62 -3.73
N ILE A 63 -9.44 10.64 -4.58
CA ILE A 63 -8.29 10.72 -5.51
C ILE A 63 -8.49 11.89 -6.48
N ASN A 64 -9.71 12.05 -7.02
CA ASN A 64 -10.04 13.14 -7.93
C ASN A 64 -9.83 14.52 -7.29
N ASP A 65 -10.21 14.69 -6.02
CA ASP A 65 -10.00 15.93 -5.28
C ASP A 65 -8.52 16.26 -5.04
N VAL A 66 -7.65 15.24 -5.03
CA VAL A 66 -6.19 15.38 -4.90
C VAL A 66 -5.52 15.65 -6.27
N LEU A 67 -6.18 15.39 -7.40
CA LEU A 67 -5.58 15.56 -8.73
C LEU A 67 -5.05 16.97 -9.01
N PRO A 68 -5.72 18.07 -8.64
CA PRO A 68 -5.17 19.42 -8.85
C PRO A 68 -3.83 19.63 -8.13
N HIS A 69 -3.66 19.02 -6.95
CA HIS A 69 -2.41 19.06 -6.21
C HIS A 69 -1.29 18.32 -6.95
N ILE A 70 -1.60 17.13 -7.48
CA ILE A 70 -0.67 16.33 -8.30
C ILE A 70 -0.30 17.09 -9.58
N GLN A 71 -1.26 17.72 -10.25
CA GLN A 71 -1.00 18.54 -11.45
C GLN A 71 -0.06 19.70 -11.14
N ASN A 72 -0.30 20.39 -10.02
CA ASN A 72 0.60 21.44 -9.55
C ASN A 72 2.00 20.90 -9.22
N TRP A 73 2.13 19.74 -8.57
CA TRP A 73 3.44 19.10 -8.33
C TRP A 73 4.17 18.75 -9.61
N ASN A 74 3.46 18.31 -10.65
CA ASN A 74 4.04 18.03 -11.96
C ASN A 74 4.55 19.29 -12.67
N SER A 75 4.23 20.50 -12.19
CA SER A 75 4.82 21.75 -12.70
C SER A 75 6.20 22.07 -12.11
N TYR A 76 6.64 21.34 -11.08
CA TYR A 76 7.91 21.58 -10.40
C TYR A 76 9.07 20.76 -11.00
N GLY A 77 10.31 21.21 -10.79
CA GLY A 77 11.52 20.52 -11.22
C GLY A 77 11.89 20.78 -12.68
N PHE A 78 12.42 19.77 -13.37
CA PHE A 78 12.89 19.87 -14.76
C PHE A 78 11.75 19.70 -15.77
N VAL A 79 10.72 20.54 -15.66
CA VAL A 79 9.64 20.55 -16.65
C VAL A 79 10.19 21.15 -17.95
N LYS A 80 10.13 20.40 -19.06
CA LYS A 80 10.45 20.94 -20.38
C LYS A 80 9.48 22.10 -20.66
N LYS A 81 10.01 23.31 -20.73
CA LYS A 81 9.30 24.46 -21.29
C LYS A 81 9.26 24.24 -22.80
N THR A 82 8.13 23.72 -23.27
CA THR A 82 7.78 23.77 -24.69
C THR A 82 7.26 25.16 -25.02
#